data_AF-A0A813ILY4-F1
#
_entry.id   AF-A0A813ILY4-F1
#
_cell.length_a   1.000
_cell.length_b   1.000
_cell.length_c   1.000
_cell.angle_alpha   90.00
_cell.angle_beta   90.00
_cell.angle_gamma   90.00
#
_symmetry.space_group_name_H-M   'P 1'
#
loop_
_entity.id
_entity.type
_entity.pdbx_description
1 polymer ?
#
loop_
_entity_poly.entity_id
_entity_poly.type
_entity_poly.pdbx_seq_one_letter_code
_entity_poly.pdbx_strand_id
1 'polypeptide(L)'
;ALRQSGGSISWFEWLSVSIPFCSTAILVAWGLLMAVYRFDCSPEEAARTFSEAKGSMPQISAVVFEREDITSGKVAALVGASVTLATFACRPVAEFFGGTSSVALLFVALALGSGAISRQTFNSYSWHLLFLIGGGSALGLAVRESGLLLIVIKAVKRTLSTSPWLLVAELVLVLVGATTFVSHTVAALVLMPLIVELGQEAGVVQLAVLVGAFGCSVACALPMT
;
A
#
# COMPACT_ATOMS: atom_id res chain seq x y z
N ALA A 1 10.63 9.11 -5.96
CA ALA A 1 9.77 10.28 -6.19
C ALA A 1 9.88 11.31 -5.06
N LEU A 2 9.10 11.23 -3.95
CA LEU A 2 9.13 12.21 -2.85
C LEU A 2 10.53 12.55 -2.29
N ARG A 3 11.32 11.53 -1.90
CA ARG A 3 12.68 11.76 -1.38
C ARG A 3 13.63 12.39 -2.40
N GLN A 4 13.40 12.19 -3.69
CA GLN A 4 14.20 12.78 -4.77
C GLN A 4 13.79 14.23 -5.07
N SER A 5 12.65 14.67 -4.55
CA SER A 5 12.06 16.00 -4.75
C SER A 5 12.18 16.88 -3.48
N GLY A 6 13.02 16.47 -2.51
CA GLY A 6 13.27 17.19 -1.27
C GLY A 6 12.22 17.00 -0.16
N GLY A 7 11.15 16.23 -0.42
CA GLY A 7 10.15 15.87 0.59
C GLY A 7 10.48 14.54 1.25
N SER A 8 10.39 14.44 2.58
CA SER A 8 10.42 13.15 3.27
C SER A 8 9.14 12.93 4.06
N ILE A 9 8.53 11.76 3.90
CA ILE A 9 7.50 11.25 4.79
C ILE A 9 8.14 10.09 5.55
N SER A 10 8.12 10.16 6.88
CA SER A 10 8.60 9.06 7.71
C SER A 10 7.60 7.91 7.71
N TRP A 11 8.10 6.71 8.00
CA TRP A 11 7.26 5.53 8.12
C TRP A 11 6.13 5.71 9.15
N PHE A 12 6.44 6.37 10.28
CA PHE A 12 5.46 6.66 11.32
C PHE A 12 4.39 7.68 10.87
N GLU A 13 4.76 8.78 10.21
CA GLU A 13 3.78 9.73 9.65
C GLU A 13 2.90 9.07 8.58
N TRP A 14 3.48 8.18 7.77
CA TRP A 14 2.70 7.43 6.79
C TRP A 14 1.64 6.57 7.49
N LEU A 15 2.03 5.86 8.55
CA LEU A 15 1.10 5.04 9.31
C LEU A 15 0.06 5.84 10.07
N SER A 16 0.43 6.96 10.69
CA SER A 16 -0.51 7.78 11.46
C SER A 16 -1.65 8.32 10.60
N VAL A 17 -1.40 8.54 9.31
CA VAL A 17 -2.45 8.91 8.33
C VAL A 17 -3.14 7.68 7.74
N SER A 18 -2.40 6.62 7.41
CA SER A 18 -2.94 5.42 6.77
C SER A 18 -3.90 4.63 7.66
N ILE A 19 -3.57 4.45 8.94
CA ILE A 19 -4.38 3.66 9.88
C ILE A 19 -5.81 4.21 10.01
N PRO A 20 -6.03 5.51 10.33
CA PRO A 20 -7.39 6.04 10.42
C PRO A 20 -8.10 6.05 9.06
N PHE A 21 -7.38 6.31 7.97
CA PHE A 21 -7.93 6.26 6.62
C PHE A 21 -8.44 4.86 6.27
N CYS A 22 -7.61 3.83 6.41
CA CYS A 22 -7.96 2.44 6.13
C CYS A 22 -9.10 1.96 7.03
N SER A 23 -9.06 2.29 8.32
CA SER A 23 -10.14 1.92 9.26
C SER A 23 -11.47 2.54 8.84
N THR A 24 -11.46 3.83 8.47
CA THR A 24 -12.65 4.52 7.98
C THR A 24 -13.14 3.92 6.66
N ALA A 25 -12.23 3.65 5.71
CA ALA A 25 -12.56 3.06 4.42
C ALA A 25 -13.19 1.65 4.57
N ILE A 26 -12.68 0.84 5.51
CA ILE A 26 -13.26 -0.48 5.82
C ILE A 26 -14.68 -0.33 6.38
N LEU A 27 -14.89 0.60 7.32
CA LEU A 27 -16.22 0.85 7.88
C LEU A 27 -17.21 1.37 6.84
N VAL A 28 -16.77 2.25 5.95
CA VAL A 28 -17.59 2.76 4.84
C VAL A 28 -17.92 1.65 3.85
N ALA A 29 -16.94 0.85 3.44
CA ALA A 29 -17.16 -0.29 2.55
C ALA A 29 -18.14 -1.29 3.18
N TRP A 30 -17.98 -1.59 4.47
CA TRP A 30 -18.89 -2.44 5.22
C TRP A 30 -20.31 -1.87 5.26
N GLY A 31 -20.46 -0.58 5.56
CA GLY A 31 -21.76 0.10 5.57
C GLY A 31 -22.43 0.11 4.19
N LEU A 32 -21.66 0.36 3.13
CA LEU A 32 -22.13 0.30 1.75
C LEU A 32 -22.58 -1.11 1.38
N LEU A 33 -21.82 -2.14 1.76
CA LEU A 33 -22.23 -3.53 1.55
C LEU A 33 -23.54 -3.83 2.29
N MET A 34 -23.69 -3.42 3.54
CA MET A 34 -24.93 -3.61 4.29
C MET A 34 -26.13 -2.86 3.67
N ALA A 35 -25.89 -1.67 3.10
CA ALA A 35 -26.93 -0.88 2.45
C ALA A 35 -27.34 -1.43 1.08
N VAL A 36 -26.37 -1.88 0.27
CA VAL A 36 -26.58 -2.41 -1.09
C VAL A 36 -27.15 -3.82 -1.03
N TYR A 37 -26.54 -4.68 -0.23
CA TYR A 37 -26.92 -6.09 -0.16
C TYR A 37 -28.11 -6.37 0.75
N ARG A 38 -28.69 -5.33 1.40
CA ARG A 38 -29.79 -5.42 2.40
C ARG A 38 -29.94 -6.85 2.86
N PHE A 39 -29.05 -7.31 3.74
CA PHE A 39 -29.12 -8.68 4.23
C PHE A 39 -30.55 -8.91 4.70
N ASP A 40 -31.34 -9.61 3.88
CA ASP A 40 -32.72 -9.96 4.17
C ASP A 40 -32.59 -11.01 5.26
N CYS A 41 -32.44 -10.52 6.50
CA CYS A 41 -32.58 -11.32 7.69
C CYS A 41 -34.06 -11.63 7.89
N SER A 42 -34.68 -12.29 6.89
CA SER A 42 -35.82 -13.14 7.21
C SER A 42 -35.28 -14.20 8.17
N PRO A 43 -35.82 -14.31 9.40
CA PRO A 43 -35.33 -15.29 10.38
C PRO A 43 -35.36 -16.73 9.83
N GLU A 44 -36.20 -16.98 8.82
CA GLU A 44 -36.31 -18.26 8.11
C GLU A 44 -35.16 -18.50 7.13
N GLU A 45 -34.67 -17.45 6.47
CA GLU A 45 -33.60 -17.52 5.47
C GLU A 45 -32.22 -17.52 6.14
N ALA A 46 -32.05 -16.75 7.22
CA ALA A 46 -30.89 -16.88 8.10
C ALA A 46 -30.80 -18.29 8.73
N ALA A 47 -31.92 -18.88 9.15
CA ALA A 47 -31.96 -20.26 9.64
C ALA A 47 -31.67 -21.29 8.54
N ARG A 48 -32.13 -21.06 7.29
CA ARG A 48 -31.80 -21.90 6.13
C ARG A 48 -30.33 -21.81 5.74
N THR A 49 -29.74 -20.62 5.65
CA THR A 49 -28.31 -20.44 5.36
C THR A 49 -27.44 -21.05 6.46
N PHE A 50 -27.85 -20.96 7.72
CA PHE A 50 -27.14 -21.64 8.83
C PHE A 50 -27.31 -23.16 8.78
N SER A 51 -28.48 -23.66 8.38
CA SER A 51 -28.76 -25.10 8.23
C SER A 51 -28.09 -25.71 6.98
N GLU A 52 -28.05 -24.99 5.86
CA GLU A 52 -27.33 -25.37 4.64
C GLU A 52 -25.83 -25.21 4.82
N ALA A 53 -25.33 -24.18 5.52
CA ALA A 53 -23.93 -24.11 5.93
C ALA A 53 -23.56 -25.25 6.88
N LYS A 54 -24.51 -25.78 7.65
CA LYS A 54 -24.31 -26.96 8.51
C LYS A 54 -24.37 -28.28 7.74
N GLY A 55 -25.18 -28.39 6.69
CA GLY A 55 -25.33 -29.60 5.86
C GLY A 55 -24.34 -29.71 4.70
N SER A 56 -23.92 -28.56 4.16
CA SER A 56 -22.96 -28.41 3.06
C SER A 56 -21.66 -27.76 3.53
N MET A 57 -21.38 -27.75 4.83
CA MET A 57 -20.02 -27.50 5.30
C MET A 57 -19.19 -28.56 4.57
N PRO A 58 -18.33 -28.22 3.58
CA PRO A 58 -17.22 -29.11 3.29
C PRO A 58 -16.62 -29.34 4.66
N GLN A 59 -16.37 -30.59 5.06
CA GLN A 59 -15.60 -30.83 6.26
C GLN A 59 -14.35 -29.96 6.09
N ILE A 60 -14.35 -28.79 6.73
CA ILE A 60 -13.19 -27.94 6.84
C ILE A 60 -12.36 -28.88 7.67
N SER A 61 -11.51 -29.66 6.99
CA SER A 61 -10.51 -30.51 7.60
C SER A 61 -9.99 -29.60 8.68
N ALA A 62 -10.33 -29.89 9.94
CA ALA A 62 -9.99 -28.98 11.01
C ALA A 62 -8.51 -28.81 10.78
N VAL A 63 -8.10 -27.61 10.37
CA VAL A 63 -6.70 -27.26 10.39
C VAL A 63 -6.52 -27.16 11.88
N VAL A 64 -6.35 -28.34 12.50
CA VAL A 64 -5.72 -28.53 13.77
C VAL A 64 -4.44 -27.80 13.47
N PHE A 65 -4.40 -26.54 13.88
CA PHE A 65 -3.16 -25.83 14.07
C PHE A 65 -2.45 -26.74 15.06
N GLU A 66 -1.73 -27.71 14.51
CA GLU A 66 -0.82 -28.55 15.23
C GLU A 66 -0.02 -27.54 16.01
N ARG A 67 -0.19 -27.58 17.34
CA ARG A 67 0.29 -26.55 18.24
C ARG A 67 1.78 -26.49 17.99
N GLU A 68 2.17 -25.56 17.13
CA GLU A 68 3.52 -25.56 16.63
C GLU A 68 4.31 -25.02 17.81
N ASP A 69 5.10 -25.91 18.42
CA ASP A 69 5.84 -25.53 19.61
C ASP A 69 6.64 -24.26 19.31
N ILE A 70 6.59 -23.33 20.25
CA ILE A 70 7.29 -22.07 20.16
C ILE A 70 8.78 -22.40 20.28
N THR A 71 9.39 -22.72 19.14
CA THR A 71 10.82 -22.96 19.03
C THR A 71 11.54 -21.64 19.32
N SER A 72 12.70 -21.71 19.99
CA SER A 72 13.56 -20.56 20.28
C SER A 72 13.83 -19.67 19.06
N GLY A 73 13.91 -20.27 17.85
CA GLY A 73 14.04 -19.55 16.59
C GLY A 73 12.85 -18.65 16.24
N LYS A 74 11.60 -19.06 16.55
CA LYS A 74 10.40 -18.24 16.31
C LYS A 74 10.28 -17.10 17.31
N VAL A 75 10.68 -17.32 18.56
CA VAL A 75 10.76 -16.24 19.56
C VAL A 75 11.81 -15.22 19.15
N ALA A 76 12.99 -15.68 18.72
CA ALA A 76 14.03 -14.79 18.21
C ALA A 76 13.55 -14.00 16.97
N ALA A 77 12.78 -14.63 16.08
CA ALA A 77 12.16 -13.98 14.94
C ALA A 77 11.14 -12.91 15.35
N LEU A 78 10.25 -13.24 16.29
CA LEU A 78 9.22 -12.34 16.80
C LEU A 78 9.86 -11.14 17.52
N VAL A 79 10.85 -11.38 18.37
CA VAL A 79 11.62 -10.34 19.06
C VAL A 79 12.35 -9.49 18.01
N GLY A 80 13.06 -10.09 17.05
CA GLY A 80 13.73 -9.36 15.97
C GLY A 80 12.78 -8.50 15.13
N ALA A 81 11.59 -9.01 14.81
CA ALA A 81 10.57 -8.27 14.08
C ALA A 81 10.01 -7.11 14.92
N SER A 82 9.72 -7.33 16.19
CA SER A 82 9.23 -6.29 17.10
C SER A 82 10.28 -5.18 17.34
N VAL A 83 11.56 -5.53 17.48
CA VAL A 83 12.67 -4.57 17.60
C VAL A 83 12.81 -3.76 16.31
N THR A 84 12.71 -4.41 15.15
CA THR A 84 12.78 -3.73 13.85
C THR A 84 11.62 -2.76 13.66
N LEU A 85 10.41 -3.18 14.04
CA LEU A 85 9.23 -2.33 14.01
C LEU A 85 9.37 -1.12 14.94
N ALA A 86 9.92 -1.32 16.14
CA ALA A 86 10.23 -0.23 17.07
C ALA A 86 11.28 0.74 16.49
N THR A 87 12.31 0.23 15.81
CA THR A 87 13.30 1.06 15.11
C THR A 87 12.67 1.87 13.97
N PHE A 88 11.68 1.34 13.25
CA PHE A 88 10.95 2.10 12.23
C PHE A 88 10.08 3.22 12.79
N ALA A 89 9.50 3.01 13.98
CA ALA A 89 8.72 4.04 14.67
C ALA A 89 9.61 5.19 15.19
N CYS A 90 10.84 4.88 15.61
CA CYS A 90 11.77 5.84 16.22
C CYS A 90 12.78 6.42 15.21
N ARG A 91 12.50 7.62 14.68
CA ARG A 91 13.40 8.37 13.77
C ARG A 91 14.88 8.46 14.22
N PRO A 92 15.22 8.87 15.45
CA PRO A 92 16.62 9.04 15.84
C PRO A 92 17.39 7.72 15.85
N VAL A 93 16.72 6.60 16.12
CA VAL A 93 17.33 5.26 16.08
C VAL A 93 17.55 4.82 14.64
N ALA A 94 16.59 5.09 13.74
CA ALA A 94 16.75 4.78 12.32
C ALA A 94 17.91 5.55 11.66
N GLU A 95 18.17 6.80 12.08
CA GLU A 95 19.29 7.60 11.58
C GLU A 95 20.66 7.03 12.00
N PHE A 96 20.77 6.49 13.22
CA PHE A 96 21.99 5.83 13.68
C PHE A 96 22.39 4.62 12.82
N PHE A 97 21.41 3.85 12.33
CA PHE A 97 21.63 2.65 11.52
C PHE A 97 21.71 2.92 10.00
N GLY A 98 21.81 4.17 9.57
CA GLY A 98 21.97 4.51 8.15
C GLY A 98 20.67 4.58 7.35
N GLY A 99 19.55 4.86 8.02
CA GLY A 99 18.25 5.11 7.40
C GLY A 99 17.33 3.89 7.30
N THR A 100 16.07 4.13 6.96
CA THR A 100 14.99 3.13 6.95
C THR A 100 15.29 1.89 6.10
N SER A 101 15.96 2.05 4.96
CA SER A 101 16.27 0.94 4.06
C SER A 101 17.36 0.02 4.61
N SER A 102 18.36 0.59 5.28
CA SER A 102 19.46 -0.15 5.91
C SER A 102 18.95 -1.01 7.07
N VAL A 103 18.07 -0.44 7.91
CA VAL A 103 17.37 -1.17 8.98
C VAL A 103 16.54 -2.32 8.41
N ALA A 104 15.80 -2.10 7.31
CA ALA A 104 15.02 -3.15 6.65
C ALA A 104 15.89 -4.32 6.19
N LEU A 105 17.03 -4.02 5.55
CA LEU A 105 17.97 -5.04 5.07
C LEU A 105 18.60 -5.81 6.22
N LEU A 106 18.94 -5.13 7.32
CA LEU A 106 19.46 -5.77 8.53
C LEU A 106 18.45 -6.76 9.12
N PHE A 107 17.17 -6.39 9.17
CA PHE A 107 16.11 -7.29 9.62
C PHE A 107 16.00 -8.54 8.75
N VAL A 108 15.99 -8.38 7.42
CA VAL A 108 15.95 -9.52 6.49
C VAL A 108 17.17 -10.43 6.69
N ALA A 109 18.36 -9.85 6.86
CA ALA A 109 19.58 -10.61 7.12
C ALA A 109 19.50 -11.41 8.43
N LEU A 110 18.98 -10.81 9.51
CA LEU A 110 18.79 -11.49 10.80
C LEU A 110 17.68 -12.55 10.74
N ALA A 111 16.58 -12.30 10.03
CA ALA A 111 15.47 -13.23 9.88
C ALA A 111 15.85 -14.47 9.06
N LEU A 112 16.69 -14.31 8.03
CA LEU A 112 17.27 -15.43 7.28
C LEU A 112 18.39 -16.13 8.06
N GLY A 113 19.25 -15.36 8.75
CA GLY A 113 20.36 -15.89 9.53
C GLY A 113 19.94 -16.68 10.77
N SER A 114 18.82 -16.31 11.40
CA SER A 114 18.23 -17.03 12.54
C SER A 114 17.48 -18.31 12.17
N GLY A 115 17.31 -18.60 10.87
CA GLY A 115 16.53 -19.73 10.38
C GLY A 115 15.01 -19.57 10.53
N ALA A 116 14.54 -18.37 10.90
CA ALA A 116 13.12 -18.07 11.04
C ALA A 116 12.37 -18.10 9.71
N ILE A 117 13.03 -17.68 8.63
CA ILE A 117 12.50 -17.73 7.26
C ILE A 117 13.20 -18.87 6.53
N SER A 118 12.43 -19.87 6.10
CA SER A 118 12.94 -20.96 5.27
C SER A 118 13.32 -20.48 3.87
N ARG A 119 14.22 -21.19 3.18
CA ARG A 119 14.59 -20.90 1.78
C ARG A 119 13.39 -20.98 0.83
N GLN A 120 12.44 -21.89 1.11
CA GLN A 120 11.22 -22.04 0.33
C GLN A 120 10.32 -20.80 0.49
N THR A 121 10.19 -20.29 1.71
CA THR A 121 9.46 -19.03 2.00
C THR A 121 10.13 -17.85 1.29
N PHE A 122 11.46 -17.77 1.31
CA PHE A 122 12.20 -16.72 0.61
C PHE A 122 11.95 -16.74 -0.90
N ASN A 123 11.98 -17.93 -1.53
CA ASN A 123 11.73 -18.07 -2.96
C ASN A 123 10.27 -17.79 -3.35
N SER A 124 9.32 -17.94 -2.42
CA SER A 124 7.91 -17.60 -2.67
C SER A 124 7.61 -16.09 -2.65
N TYR A 125 8.56 -15.26 -2.24
CA TYR A 125 8.36 -13.80 -2.30
C TYR A 125 8.20 -13.31 -3.74
N SER A 126 7.41 -12.24 -3.89
CA SER A 126 7.13 -11.61 -5.17
C SER A 126 8.31 -10.76 -5.68
N TRP A 127 9.39 -11.42 -6.10
CA TRP A 127 10.60 -10.78 -6.64
C TRP A 127 10.30 -9.81 -7.80
N HIS A 128 9.31 -10.16 -8.63
CA HIS A 128 8.85 -9.31 -9.73
C HIS A 128 8.36 -7.93 -9.24
N LEU A 129 7.70 -7.84 -8.09
CA LEU A 129 7.28 -6.56 -7.51
C LEU A 129 8.47 -5.72 -7.04
N LEU A 130 9.51 -6.35 -6.47
CA LEU A 130 10.73 -5.65 -6.08
C LEU A 130 11.45 -5.05 -7.29
N PHE A 131 11.60 -5.83 -8.36
CA PHE A 131 12.14 -5.33 -9.64
C PHE A 131 11.26 -4.25 -10.26
N LEU A 132 9.94 -4.37 -10.16
CA LEU A 132 9.00 -3.36 -10.66
C LEU A 132 9.14 -2.04 -9.90
N ILE A 133 9.24 -2.07 -8.56
CA ILE A 133 9.44 -0.86 -7.74
C ILE A 133 10.80 -0.21 -8.06
N GLY A 134 11.86 -1.01 -8.17
CA GLY A 134 13.19 -0.53 -8.54
C GLY A 134 13.22 0.09 -9.95
N GLY A 135 12.63 -0.61 -10.92
CA GLY A 135 12.48 -0.14 -12.30
C GLY A 135 11.61 1.11 -12.41
N GLY A 136 10.52 1.20 -11.65
CA GLY A 136 9.65 2.37 -11.58
C GLY A 136 10.39 3.59 -11.00
N SER A 137 11.23 3.40 -9.99
CA SER A 137 12.09 4.48 -9.47
C SER A 137 13.13 4.95 -10.49
N ALA A 138 13.72 4.02 -11.25
CA ALA A 138 14.67 4.36 -12.31
C ALA A 138 13.98 5.08 -13.48
N LEU A 139 12.79 4.61 -13.89
CA LEU A 139 11.95 5.25 -14.91
C LEU A 139 11.54 6.65 -14.48
N GLY A 140 11.10 6.84 -13.24
CA GLY A 140 10.73 8.17 -12.71
C GLY A 140 11.89 9.15 -12.76
N LEU A 141 13.11 8.70 -12.45
CA LEU A 141 14.31 9.53 -12.58
C LEU A 141 14.60 9.85 -14.06
N ALA A 142 14.57 8.85 -14.96
CA ALA A 142 14.82 9.05 -16.39
C ALA A 142 13.80 10.01 -17.03
N VAL A 143 12.52 9.92 -16.67
CA VAL A 143 11.45 10.81 -17.16
C VAL A 143 11.64 12.25 -16.66
N ARG A 144 12.18 12.43 -15.44
CA ARG A 144 12.53 13.74 -14.90
C ARG A 144 13.75 14.33 -15.60
N GLU A 145 14.85 13.59 -15.68
CA GLU A 145 16.12 14.05 -16.27
C GLU A 145 16.01 14.28 -17.79
N SER A 146 15.14 13.56 -18.49
CA SER A 146 14.86 13.79 -19.92
C SER A 146 14.05 15.06 -20.20
N GLY A 147 13.51 15.73 -19.18
CA GLY A 147 12.65 16.90 -19.33
C GLY A 147 11.25 16.60 -19.86
N LEU A 148 10.93 15.33 -20.16
CA LEU A 148 9.61 14.90 -20.61
C LEU A 148 8.53 15.27 -19.58
N LEU A 149 8.86 15.10 -18.29
CA LEU A 149 7.96 15.42 -17.19
C LEU A 149 7.48 16.88 -17.24
N LEU A 150 8.40 17.82 -17.51
CA LEU A 150 8.09 19.26 -17.61
C LEU A 150 7.19 19.58 -18.81
N ILE A 151 7.36 18.87 -19.93
CA ILE A 151 6.54 19.05 -21.13
C ILE A 151 5.11 18.60 -20.85
N VAL A 152 4.95 17.42 -20.26
CA VAL A 152 3.63 16.87 -19.89
C VAL A 152 2.93 17.80 -18.89
N ILE A 153 3.63 18.25 -17.85
CA ILE A 153 3.10 19.18 -16.86
C ILE A 153 2.62 20.49 -17.49
N LYS A 154 3.40 21.08 -18.41
CA LYS A 154 3.00 22.30 -19.12
C LYS A 154 1.73 22.10 -19.97
N ALA A 155 1.61 20.95 -20.65
CA ALA A 155 0.43 20.63 -21.44
C ALA A 155 -0.81 20.45 -20.54
N VAL A 156 -0.64 19.73 -19.43
CA VAL A 156 -1.67 19.41 -18.44
C VAL A 156 -2.14 20.68 -17.72
N LYS A 157 -1.21 21.58 -17.34
CA LYS A 157 -1.50 22.90 -16.75
C LYS A 157 -2.40 23.82 -17.57
N ARG A 158 -2.41 23.68 -18.90
CA ARG A 158 -3.33 24.47 -19.75
C ARG A 158 -4.80 24.10 -19.48
N THR A 159 -5.02 22.94 -18.89
CA THR A 159 -6.33 22.33 -18.69
C THR A 159 -6.72 22.26 -17.21
N LEU A 160 -5.75 22.14 -16.30
CA LEU A 160 -6.01 22.07 -14.86
C LEU A 160 -6.20 23.44 -14.21
N SER A 161 -6.92 23.39 -13.09
CA SER A 161 -7.24 24.53 -12.25
C SER A 161 -6.01 25.08 -11.52
N THR A 162 -5.97 26.40 -11.29
CA THR A 162 -4.90 27.07 -10.52
C THR A 162 -5.07 26.94 -9.00
N SER A 163 -6.24 26.52 -8.52
CA SER A 163 -6.50 26.31 -7.09
C SER A 163 -5.86 24.98 -6.62
N PRO A 164 -5.04 24.99 -5.54
CA PRO A 164 -4.34 23.79 -5.07
C PRO A 164 -5.28 22.63 -4.72
N TRP A 165 -6.45 22.93 -4.15
CA TRP A 165 -7.44 21.91 -3.77
C TRP A 165 -8.13 21.27 -4.96
N LEU A 166 -8.49 22.07 -5.98
CA LEU A 166 -9.06 21.54 -7.22
C LEU A 166 -8.03 20.72 -7.98
N LEU A 167 -6.78 21.17 -8.03
CA LEU A 167 -5.69 20.45 -8.70
C LEU A 167 -5.48 19.06 -8.08
N VAL A 168 -5.51 18.95 -6.75
CA VAL A 168 -5.43 17.63 -6.08
C VAL A 168 -6.64 16.76 -6.44
N ALA A 169 -7.86 17.31 -6.46
CA ALA A 169 -9.05 16.56 -6.82
C ALA A 169 -9.01 16.07 -8.29
N GLU A 170 -8.60 16.93 -9.23
CA GLU A 170 -8.43 16.60 -10.64
C GLU A 170 -7.37 15.50 -10.83
N LEU A 171 -6.24 15.59 -10.12
CA LEU A 171 -5.19 14.57 -10.17
C LEU A 171 -5.66 13.21 -9.65
N VAL A 172 -6.40 13.21 -8.55
CA VAL A 172 -6.97 11.99 -7.98
C VAL A 172 -7.99 11.38 -8.93
N LEU A 173 -8.82 12.20 -9.59
CA LEU A 173 -9.79 11.72 -10.57
C LEU A 173 -9.10 11.04 -11.76
N VAL A 174 -8.08 11.69 -12.33
CA VAL A 174 -7.28 11.13 -13.44
C VAL A 174 -6.61 9.83 -13.01
N LEU A 175 -6.06 9.81 -11.80
CA LEU A 175 -5.37 8.64 -11.25
C LEU A 175 -6.33 7.48 -10.99
N VAL A 176 -7.49 7.71 -10.37
CA VAL A 176 -8.51 6.67 -10.15
C VAL A 176 -9.04 6.14 -11.48
N GLY A 177 -9.27 7.02 -12.45
CA GLY A 177 -9.67 6.64 -13.81
C GLY A 177 -8.63 5.74 -14.48
N ALA A 178 -7.36 6.18 -14.52
CA ALA A 178 -6.27 5.40 -15.11
C ALA A 178 -6.03 4.06 -14.37
N THR A 179 -6.15 4.09 -13.03
CA THR A 179 -5.95 2.92 -12.16
C THR A 179 -7.11 1.92 -12.24
N THR A 180 -8.26 2.30 -12.78
CA THR A 180 -9.35 1.35 -13.04
C THR A 180 -9.01 0.43 -14.23
N PHE A 181 -8.19 0.90 -15.18
CA PHE A 181 -7.80 0.14 -16.37
C PHE A 181 -6.43 -0.54 -16.28
N VAL A 182 -5.61 -0.14 -15.31
CA VAL A 182 -4.23 -0.61 -15.14
C VAL A 182 -4.05 -1.10 -13.71
N SER A 183 -3.21 -2.12 -13.49
CA SER A 183 -2.86 -2.58 -12.15
C SER A 183 -2.46 -1.42 -11.22
N HIS A 184 -3.06 -1.36 -10.02
CA HIS A 184 -2.84 -0.32 -9.00
C HIS A 184 -1.36 0.00 -8.77
N THR A 185 -0.54 -1.04 -8.65
CA THR A 185 0.90 -0.89 -8.38
C THR A 185 1.64 -0.28 -9.56
N VAL A 186 1.32 -0.70 -10.79
CA VAL A 186 1.96 -0.16 -12.01
C VAL A 186 1.53 1.28 -12.24
N ALA A 187 0.24 1.57 -12.10
CA ALA A 187 -0.30 2.92 -12.23
C ALA A 187 0.34 3.87 -11.22
N ALA A 188 0.45 3.47 -9.95
CA ALA A 188 1.13 4.25 -8.92
C ALA A 188 2.60 4.53 -9.29
N LEU A 189 3.36 3.52 -9.75
CA LEU A 189 4.77 3.69 -10.08
C LEU A 189 5.00 4.66 -11.26
N VAL A 190 4.12 4.67 -12.25
CA VAL A 190 4.22 5.54 -13.43
C VAL A 190 3.71 6.96 -13.14
N LEU A 191 2.60 7.09 -12.41
CA LEU A 191 1.93 8.38 -12.19
C LEU A 191 2.49 9.15 -10.99
N MET A 192 3.10 8.49 -10.01
CA MET A 192 3.64 9.17 -8.82
C MET A 192 4.67 10.27 -9.10
N PRO A 193 5.63 10.09 -10.02
CA PRO A 193 6.55 11.17 -10.38
C PRO A 193 5.82 12.43 -10.89
N LEU A 194 4.75 12.26 -11.66
CA LEU A 194 3.93 13.36 -12.17
C LEU A 194 3.19 14.10 -11.04
N ILE A 195 2.61 13.35 -10.10
CA ILE A 195 1.89 13.92 -8.95
C ILE A 195 2.83 14.70 -8.04
N VAL A 196 4.06 14.20 -7.83
CA VAL A 196 5.06 14.88 -7.02
C VAL A 196 5.40 16.24 -7.60
N GLU A 197 5.73 16.33 -8.89
CA GLU A 197 6.10 17.59 -9.53
C GLU A 197 4.92 18.58 -9.58
N LEU A 198 3.72 18.10 -9.93
CA LEU A 198 2.52 18.95 -9.91
C LEU A 198 2.20 19.46 -8.49
N GLY A 199 2.39 18.61 -7.49
CA GLY A 199 2.27 18.98 -6.08
C GLY A 199 3.35 19.99 -5.64
N GLN A 200 4.55 19.94 -6.23
CA GLN A 200 5.63 20.90 -5.91
C GLN A 200 5.31 22.28 -6.43
N GLU A 201 4.84 22.37 -7.67
CA GLU A 201 4.44 23.64 -8.27
C GLU A 201 3.21 24.25 -7.57
N ALA A 202 2.29 23.42 -7.07
CA ALA A 202 1.11 23.87 -6.32
C ALA A 202 1.37 24.08 -4.82
N GLY A 203 2.58 23.77 -4.32
CA GLY A 203 2.94 23.90 -2.90
C GLY A 203 2.28 22.87 -1.96
N VAL A 204 1.69 21.80 -2.48
CA VAL A 204 0.90 20.80 -1.74
C VAL A 204 1.39 19.36 -1.94
N VAL A 205 2.69 19.17 -2.16
CA VAL A 205 3.34 17.87 -2.48
C VAL A 205 2.89 16.73 -1.57
N GLN A 206 2.98 16.92 -0.25
CA GLN A 206 2.71 15.86 0.71
C GLN A 206 1.26 15.39 0.63
N LEU A 207 0.32 16.34 0.50
CA LEU A 207 -1.10 16.05 0.35
C LEU A 207 -1.37 15.34 -0.98
N ALA A 208 -0.82 15.84 -2.09
CA ALA A 208 -1.02 15.26 -3.41
C ALA A 208 -0.54 13.80 -3.47
N VAL A 209 0.61 13.49 -2.86
CA VAL A 209 1.14 12.13 -2.84
C VAL A 209 0.37 11.20 -1.90
N LEU A 210 -0.02 11.68 -0.71
CA LEU A 210 -0.83 10.88 0.21
C LEU A 210 -2.18 10.52 -0.41
N VAL A 211 -2.90 11.53 -0.93
CA VAL A 211 -4.22 11.30 -1.54
C VAL A 211 -4.09 10.50 -2.84
N GLY A 212 -3.04 10.73 -3.64
CA GLY A 212 -2.77 9.91 -4.84
C GLY A 212 -2.50 8.44 -4.50
N ALA A 213 -1.73 8.16 -3.44
CA ALA A 213 -1.43 6.80 -3.03
C ALA A 213 -2.67 6.07 -2.52
N PHE A 214 -3.46 6.73 -1.66
CA PHE A 214 -4.72 6.17 -1.18
C PHE A 214 -5.76 6.04 -2.31
N GLY A 215 -5.82 7.00 -3.23
CA GLY A 215 -6.68 6.97 -4.41
C GLY A 215 -6.40 5.78 -5.31
N CYS A 216 -5.13 5.43 -5.52
CA CYS A 216 -4.74 4.23 -6.29
C CYS A 216 -5.31 2.96 -5.67
N SER A 217 -5.40 2.87 -4.35
CA SER A 217 -5.91 1.69 -3.63
C SER A 217 -7.44 1.59 -3.59
N VAL A 218 -8.16 2.72 -3.69
CA VAL A 218 -9.63 2.76 -3.63
C VAL A 218 -10.28 2.55 -5.01
N ALA A 219 -9.49 2.56 -6.08
CA ALA A 219 -9.97 2.35 -7.45
C ALA A 219 -10.48 0.91 -7.66
N CYS A 220 -11.73 0.61 -7.30
CA CYS A 220 -12.32 -0.73 -7.43
C CYS A 220 -13.58 -0.72 -8.33
N ALA A 221 -13.66 0.18 -9.30
CA ALA A 221 -14.89 0.42 -10.03
C ALA A 221 -15.28 -0.72 -10.99
N LEU A 222 -14.33 -1.48 -11.53
CA LEU A 222 -14.58 -2.53 -12.52
C LEU A 222 -13.70 -3.77 -12.23
N PRO A 223 -14.26 -4.99 -12.27
CA PRO A 223 -13.46 -6.21 -12.24
C PRO A 223 -12.73 -6.35 -13.57
N MET A 224 -11.41 -6.22 -13.55
CA MET A 224 -10.56 -6.50 -14.70
C MET A 224 -10.21 -7.99 -14.66
N THR A 225 -10.72 -8.73 -15.64
CA THR A 225 -10.42 -10.16 -15.88
C THR A 225 -8.99 -10.37 -16.34
#